data_AF-A0AAW2NSG4-F1
#
_entry.id   AF-A0AAW2NSG4-F1
#
_cell.length_a   1.000
_cell.length_b   1.000
_cell.length_c   1.000
_cell.angle_alpha   90.00
_cell.angle_beta   90.00
_cell.angle_gamma   90.00
#
_symmetry.space_group_name_H-M   'P 1'
#
loop_
_entity.id
_entity.type
_entity.pdbx_description
1 polymer ?
#
loop_
_entity_poly.entity_id
_entity_poly.type
_entity_poly.pdbx_seq_one_letter_code
_entity_poly.pdbx_strand_id
1 'polypeptide(L)'
;MGGSVKALISMGSLCSLQVLSSLIKAIKSPLVDEMESCGGILKIVGHLSSEDMETRAMAVECVMEIGYFGRKEAVESMINGGLIKRLVELQRAEVGGEYAKLKGRETERKHHPFANCVARFAVQLEVGEGLRQREKRAFKQQILSKVREACVSDAESATIVAQVLWGSSP
;
A
#
# COMPACT_ATOMS: atom_id res chain seq x y z
N MET A 1 -5.92 -21.59 11.29
CA MET A 1 -5.00 -20.87 10.38
C MET A 1 -4.42 -19.61 11.01
N GLY A 2 -5.13 -18.90 11.88
CA GLY A 2 -4.64 -17.66 12.54
C GLY A 2 -3.27 -17.70 13.21
N GLY A 3 -2.90 -18.82 13.85
CA GLY A 3 -1.58 -18.95 14.48
C GLY A 3 -0.42 -18.80 13.49
N SER A 4 -0.53 -19.42 12.31
CA SER A 4 0.49 -19.36 11.26
C SER A 4 0.53 -17.99 10.58
N VAL A 5 -0.63 -17.38 10.33
CA VAL A 5 -0.73 -16.02 9.77
C VAL A 5 -0.10 -15.00 10.72
N LYS A 6 -0.42 -15.08 12.02
CA LYS A 6 0.16 -14.21 13.05
C LYS A 6 1.67 -14.37 13.17
N ALA A 7 2.18 -15.59 13.03
CA ALA A 7 3.62 -15.85 13.04
C ALA A 7 4.31 -15.21 11.83
N LEU A 8 3.80 -15.42 10.61
CA LEU A 8 4.33 -14.82 9.39
C LEU A 8 4.38 -13.29 9.47
N ILE A 9 3.28 -12.67 9.91
CA ILE A 9 3.21 -11.21 10.03
C ILE A 9 4.18 -10.68 11.10
N SER A 10 4.42 -11.46 12.17
CA SER A 10 5.33 -11.03 13.24
C SER A 10 6.81 -11.22 12.87
N MET A 11 7.13 -12.12 11.94
CA MET A 11 8.50 -12.29 11.44
C MET A 11 8.98 -11.05 10.68
N GLY A 12 8.10 -10.42 9.91
CA GLY A 12 8.39 -9.13 9.25
C GLY A 12 9.56 -9.15 8.28
N SER A 13 10.03 -10.33 7.87
CA SER A 13 11.12 -10.51 6.91
C SER A 13 10.58 -10.48 5.47
N LEU A 14 11.47 -10.18 4.52
CA LEU A 14 11.13 -10.20 3.09
C LEU A 14 10.40 -11.48 2.67
N CYS A 15 10.95 -12.64 3.00
CA CYS A 15 10.36 -13.94 2.66
C CYS A 15 8.97 -14.11 3.29
N SER A 16 8.77 -13.65 4.53
CA SER A 16 7.46 -13.75 5.18
C SER A 16 6.40 -12.89 4.49
N LEU A 17 6.77 -11.68 4.04
CA LEU A 17 5.88 -10.80 3.28
C LEU A 17 5.58 -11.35 1.88
N GLN A 18 6.56 -11.97 1.21
CA GLN A 18 6.36 -12.65 -0.07
C GLN A 18 5.36 -13.82 0.04
N VAL A 19 5.51 -14.63 1.09
CA VAL A 19 4.56 -15.72 1.38
C VAL A 19 3.17 -15.14 1.67
N LEU A 20 3.07 -14.08 2.48
CA LEU A 20 1.79 -13.42 2.77
C LEU A 20 1.13 -12.88 1.50
N SER A 21 1.85 -12.18 0.63
CA SER A 21 1.31 -11.68 -0.66
C SER A 21 0.76 -12.83 -1.51
N SER A 22 1.49 -13.94 -1.60
CA SER A 22 1.06 -15.13 -2.33
C SER A 22 -0.20 -15.76 -1.73
N LEU A 23 -0.27 -15.84 -0.39
CA LEU A 23 -1.44 -16.37 0.31
C LEU A 23 -2.66 -15.46 0.17
N ILE A 24 -2.49 -14.13 0.18
CA ILE A 24 -3.59 -13.17 -0.04
C ILE A 24 -4.18 -13.38 -1.42
N LYS A 25 -3.36 -13.55 -2.46
CA LYS A 25 -3.83 -13.83 -3.82
C LYS A 25 -4.59 -15.16 -3.91
N ALA A 26 -4.08 -16.19 -3.24
CA ALA A 26 -4.65 -17.53 -3.30
C ALA A 26 -5.97 -17.67 -2.53
N ILE A 27 -6.03 -17.09 -1.32
CA ILE A 27 -7.15 -17.26 -0.39
C ILE A 27 -8.13 -16.07 -0.47
N LYS A 28 -7.69 -14.90 -0.90
CA LYS A 28 -8.46 -13.66 -1.06
C LYS A 28 -9.02 -13.13 0.28
N SER A 29 -10.25 -12.59 0.26
CA SER A 29 -10.89 -11.92 1.40
C SER A 29 -10.85 -12.73 2.71
N PRO A 30 -11.12 -14.06 2.74
CA PRO A 30 -11.03 -14.83 3.97
C PRO A 30 -9.68 -14.73 4.70
N LEU A 31 -8.58 -14.64 3.97
CA LEU A 31 -7.27 -14.43 4.62
C LEU A 31 -7.13 -13.00 5.11
N VAL A 32 -7.56 -12.02 4.32
CA VAL A 32 -7.50 -10.61 4.73
C VAL A 32 -8.32 -10.36 5.99
N ASP A 33 -9.47 -11.02 6.13
CA ASP A 33 -10.31 -10.96 7.34
C ASP A 33 -9.59 -11.54 8.57
N GLU A 34 -8.89 -12.66 8.41
CA GLU A 34 -8.08 -13.26 9.48
C GLU A 34 -6.88 -12.36 9.85
N MET A 35 -6.30 -11.68 8.86
CA MET A 35 -5.23 -10.70 9.08
C MET A 35 -5.75 -9.46 9.83
N GLU A 36 -6.96 -9.02 9.55
CA GLU A 36 -7.62 -7.92 10.27
C GLU A 36 -7.88 -8.33 11.73
N SER A 37 -8.46 -9.51 11.96
CA SER A 37 -8.86 -9.97 13.29
C SER A 37 -7.68 -10.15 14.26
N CYS A 38 -6.48 -10.39 13.74
CA CYS A 38 -5.25 -10.48 14.52
C CYS A 38 -4.41 -9.20 14.55
N GLY A 39 -4.91 -8.08 14.00
CA GLY A 39 -4.20 -6.80 13.92
C GLY A 39 -3.02 -6.80 12.96
N GLY A 40 -2.93 -7.80 12.08
CA GLY A 40 -1.82 -8.02 11.18
C GLY A 40 -1.71 -6.98 10.07
N ILE A 41 -2.83 -6.39 9.65
CA ILE A 41 -2.86 -5.32 8.64
C ILE A 41 -2.01 -4.12 9.08
N LEU A 42 -2.16 -3.68 10.33
CA LEU A 42 -1.41 -2.53 10.86
C LEU A 42 0.10 -2.81 10.93
N LYS A 43 0.49 -4.06 11.20
CA LYS A 43 1.90 -4.48 11.18
C LYS A 43 2.49 -4.38 9.76
N ILE A 44 1.74 -4.81 8.75
CA ILE A 44 2.15 -4.66 7.33
C ILE A 44 2.31 -3.19 6.97
N VAL A 45 1.37 -2.33 7.37
CA VAL A 45 1.49 -0.88 7.19
C VAL A 45 2.75 -0.33 7.90
N GLY A 46 3.11 -0.87 9.06
CA GLY A 46 4.35 -0.54 9.77
C GLY A 46 5.62 -0.86 8.97
N HIS A 47 5.63 -1.98 8.22
CA HIS A 47 6.78 -2.37 7.39
C HIS A 47 7.05 -1.42 6.21
N LEU A 48 6.12 -0.54 5.84
CA LEU A 48 6.35 0.54 4.87
C LEU A 48 7.40 1.56 5.36
N SER A 49 7.66 1.61 6.66
CA SER A 49 8.71 2.45 7.26
C SER A 49 9.99 1.69 7.57
N SER A 50 10.17 0.47 7.03
CA SER A 50 11.41 -0.32 7.22
C SER A 50 12.63 0.39 6.63
N GLU A 51 13.81 0.16 7.21
CA GLU A 51 15.08 0.60 6.66
C GLU A 51 15.41 -0.14 5.36
N ASP A 52 15.02 -1.40 5.27
CA ASP A 52 15.26 -2.25 4.11
C ASP A 52 14.27 -1.94 2.96
N MET A 53 14.82 -1.57 1.81
CA MET A 53 14.05 -1.21 0.62
C MET A 53 13.19 -2.37 0.12
N GLU A 54 13.73 -3.60 0.12
CA GLU A 54 13.02 -4.76 -0.41
C GLU A 54 11.79 -5.08 0.47
N THR A 55 11.96 -4.99 1.80
CA THR A 55 10.87 -5.10 2.76
C THR A 55 9.80 -4.04 2.52
N ARG A 56 10.18 -2.77 2.28
CA ARG A 56 9.21 -1.71 1.96
C ARG A 56 8.46 -1.99 0.66
N ALA A 57 9.18 -2.41 -0.39
CA ALA A 57 8.57 -2.74 -1.67
C ALA A 57 7.58 -3.92 -1.55
N MET A 58 7.96 -4.98 -0.84
CA MET A 58 7.06 -6.10 -0.60
C MET A 58 5.88 -5.76 0.32
N ALA A 59 6.07 -4.86 1.29
CA ALA A 59 4.98 -4.35 2.11
C ALA A 59 3.98 -3.54 1.26
N VAL A 60 4.45 -2.75 0.30
CA VAL A 60 3.57 -2.09 -0.68
C VAL A 60 2.78 -3.11 -1.47
N GLU A 61 3.41 -4.16 -2.00
CA GLU A 61 2.70 -5.24 -2.71
C GLU A 61 1.64 -5.89 -1.80
N CYS A 62 1.95 -6.20 -0.54
CA CYS A 62 0.95 -6.73 0.39
C CYS A 62 -0.25 -5.78 0.56
N VAL A 63 0.01 -4.48 0.71
CA VAL A 63 -1.05 -3.47 0.82
C VAL A 63 -1.91 -3.39 -0.44
N MET A 64 -1.31 -3.51 -1.63
CA MET A 64 -2.07 -3.54 -2.89
C MET A 64 -3.05 -4.71 -2.92
N GLU A 65 -2.58 -5.91 -2.54
CA GLU A 65 -3.42 -7.11 -2.51
C GLU A 65 -4.51 -7.02 -1.43
N ILE A 66 -4.18 -6.49 -0.24
CA ILE A 66 -5.17 -6.24 0.82
C ILE A 66 -6.20 -5.21 0.33
N GLY A 67 -5.79 -4.17 -0.40
CA GLY A 67 -6.71 -3.21 -1.01
C GLY A 67 -7.65 -3.86 -2.03
N TYR A 68 -7.15 -4.78 -2.83
CA TYR A 68 -7.93 -5.47 -3.86
C TYR A 68 -8.96 -6.44 -3.26
N PHE A 69 -8.57 -7.29 -2.29
CA PHE A 69 -9.44 -8.33 -1.73
C PHE A 69 -10.12 -7.95 -0.41
N GLY A 70 -9.65 -6.92 0.28
CA GLY A 70 -10.08 -6.57 1.62
C GLY A 70 -11.48 -5.95 1.67
N ARG A 71 -12.24 -6.35 2.68
CA ARG A 71 -13.51 -5.72 3.02
C ARG A 71 -13.30 -4.36 3.70
N LYS A 72 -14.40 -3.66 3.95
CA LYS A 72 -14.43 -2.30 4.50
C LYS A 72 -13.55 -2.15 5.73
N GLU A 73 -13.61 -3.09 6.66
CA GLU A 73 -12.90 -3.09 7.95
C GLU A 73 -11.38 -3.13 7.78
N ALA A 74 -10.91 -3.96 6.84
CA ALA A 74 -9.50 -4.08 6.49
C ALA A 74 -8.95 -2.78 5.87
N VAL A 75 -9.72 -2.18 4.95
CA VAL A 75 -9.34 -0.93 4.27
C VAL A 75 -9.39 0.26 5.24
N GLU A 76 -10.40 0.32 6.10
CA GLU A 76 -10.48 1.32 7.20
C GLU A 76 -9.27 1.20 8.12
N SER A 77 -8.91 -0.02 8.52
CA SER A 77 -7.73 -0.27 9.35
C SER A 77 -6.45 0.23 8.69
N MET A 78 -6.27 0.02 7.38
CA MET A 78 -5.10 0.54 6.66
C MET A 78 -5.06 2.07 6.65
N ILE A 79 -6.15 2.73 6.23
CA ILE A 79 -6.19 4.19 6.07
C ILE A 79 -6.05 4.88 7.43
N ASN A 80 -6.79 4.42 8.44
CA ASN A 80 -6.71 4.94 9.81
C ASN A 80 -5.37 4.63 10.47
N GLY A 81 -4.74 3.51 10.09
CA GLY A 81 -3.38 3.13 10.48
C GLY A 81 -2.27 4.02 9.86
N GLY A 82 -2.64 5.02 9.06
CA GLY A 82 -1.70 5.96 8.45
C GLY A 82 -1.04 5.43 7.18
N LEU A 83 -1.69 4.51 6.45
CA LEU A 83 -1.18 4.01 5.17
C LEU A 83 -0.88 5.16 4.19
N ILE A 84 -1.84 6.06 3.99
CA ILE A 84 -1.72 7.11 2.96
C ILE A 84 -0.53 8.02 3.22
N LYS A 85 -0.31 8.39 4.48
CA LYS A 85 0.86 9.20 4.87
C LYS A 85 2.16 8.51 4.49
N ARG A 86 2.31 7.21 4.79
CA ARG A 86 3.50 6.44 4.46
C ARG A 86 3.70 6.28 2.95
N LEU A 87 2.63 6.08 2.18
CA LEU A 87 2.73 6.01 0.71
C LEU A 87 3.18 7.34 0.10
N VAL A 88 2.69 8.47 0.62
CA VAL A 88 3.15 9.82 0.20
C VAL A 88 4.64 10.00 0.52
N GLU A 89 5.07 9.62 1.72
CA GLU A 89 6.49 9.67 2.12
C GLU A 89 7.38 8.81 1.21
N LEU A 90 6.94 7.59 0.86
CA LEU A 90 7.67 6.70 -0.05
C LEU A 90 7.78 7.28 -1.47
N GLN A 91 6.68 7.78 -2.02
CA GLN A 91 6.66 8.39 -3.35
C GLN A 91 7.57 9.63 -3.39
N ARG A 92 7.56 10.45 -2.34
CA ARG A 92 8.45 11.62 -2.21
C ARG A 92 9.92 11.23 -2.16
N ALA A 93 10.24 10.25 -1.31
CA ALA A 93 11.62 9.79 -1.13
C ALA A 93 12.19 9.31 -2.48
N GLU A 94 11.40 8.56 -3.24
CA GLU A 94 11.77 8.08 -4.58
C GLU A 94 12.04 9.21 -5.59
N VAL A 95 11.19 10.24 -5.62
CA VAL A 95 11.35 11.41 -6.52
C VAL A 95 12.53 12.29 -6.11
N GLY A 96 12.83 12.39 -4.80
CA GLY A 96 13.89 13.24 -4.23
C GLY A 96 15.32 12.79 -4.50
N GLY A 97 15.53 11.72 -5.27
CA GLY A 97 16.87 11.32 -5.75
C GLY A 97 17.77 10.64 -4.72
N GLU A 98 17.30 10.42 -3.48
CA GLU A 98 18.00 9.60 -2.48
C GLU A 98 18.27 8.17 -3.01
N TYR A 99 17.43 7.71 -3.95
CA TYR A 99 17.47 6.39 -4.59
C TYR A 99 18.20 6.36 -5.93
N ALA A 100 18.44 7.51 -6.56
CA ALA A 100 19.16 7.60 -7.83
C ALA A 100 20.69 7.50 -7.64
N LYS A 101 21.19 7.67 -6.40
CA LYS A 101 22.62 7.70 -6.07
C LYS A 101 23.23 6.32 -5.76
N LEU A 102 22.41 5.27 -5.61
CA LEU A 102 22.85 3.94 -5.17
C LEU A 102 23.19 2.95 -6.30
N LYS A 103 22.92 3.27 -7.58
CA LYS A 103 23.30 2.40 -8.70
C LYS A 103 24.15 3.13 -9.73
N GLY A 104 25.46 2.97 -9.57
CA GLY A 104 26.39 3.08 -10.69
C GLY A 104 26.26 1.85 -11.60
N ARG A 105 26.28 2.12 -12.91
CA ARG A 105 26.39 1.21 -14.06
C ARG A 105 25.20 0.29 -14.42
N GLU A 106 24.74 0.57 -15.64
CA GLU A 106 24.34 -0.37 -16.70
C GLU A 106 22.98 -1.10 -16.59
N THR A 107 22.06 -0.61 -17.43
CA THR A 107 21.13 -1.41 -18.26
C THR A 107 20.06 -2.25 -17.56
N GLU A 108 19.31 -1.70 -16.61
CA GLU A 108 18.03 -2.28 -16.20
C GLU A 108 16.99 -1.18 -16.02
N ARG A 109 15.75 -1.42 -16.51
CA ARG A 109 14.60 -0.53 -16.32
C ARG A 109 14.58 -0.07 -14.88
N LYS A 110 14.66 1.25 -14.64
CA LYS A 110 14.60 1.83 -13.29
C LYS A 110 13.34 1.29 -12.59
N HIS A 111 13.50 0.27 -11.76
CA HIS A 111 12.40 -0.30 -11.01
C HIS A 111 12.08 0.75 -9.96
N HIS A 112 10.97 1.46 -10.19
CA HIS A 112 10.52 2.51 -9.30
C HIS A 112 9.35 1.97 -8.44
N PRO A 113 9.64 1.19 -7.38
CA PRO A 113 8.62 0.42 -6.67
C PRO A 113 7.54 1.29 -6.00
N PHE A 114 7.84 2.55 -5.71
CA PHE A 114 6.96 3.48 -5.01
C PHE A 114 6.37 4.56 -5.92
N ALA A 115 6.73 4.58 -7.22
CA ALA A 115 6.18 5.52 -8.17
C ALA A 115 4.66 5.38 -8.24
N ASN A 116 3.98 6.51 -8.03
CA ASN A 116 2.52 6.62 -8.04
C ASN A 116 1.82 5.60 -7.12
N CYS A 117 2.47 5.15 -6.04
CA CYS A 117 1.92 4.09 -5.18
C CYS A 117 0.60 4.49 -4.52
N VAL A 118 0.38 5.79 -4.24
CA VAL A 118 -0.92 6.30 -3.75
C VAL A 118 -2.02 6.07 -4.80
N ALA A 119 -1.75 6.41 -6.06
CA ALA A 119 -2.69 6.21 -7.16
C ALA A 119 -2.91 4.72 -7.45
N ARG A 120 -1.84 3.92 -7.45
CA ARG A 120 -1.93 2.45 -7.58
C ARG A 120 -2.86 1.87 -6.51
N PHE A 121 -2.72 2.30 -5.25
CA PHE A 121 -3.58 1.84 -4.18
C PHE A 121 -5.04 2.24 -4.40
N ALA A 122 -5.31 3.50 -4.79
CA ALA A 122 -6.66 3.95 -5.11
C ALA A 122 -7.30 3.12 -6.24
N VAL A 123 -6.53 2.80 -7.28
CA VAL A 123 -6.96 1.93 -8.38
C VAL A 123 -7.30 0.52 -7.87
N GLN A 124 -6.46 -0.08 -7.03
CA GLN A 124 -6.75 -1.41 -6.46
C GLN A 124 -8.07 -1.43 -5.68
N LEU A 125 -8.40 -0.37 -4.93
CA LEU A 125 -9.70 -0.29 -4.25
C LEU A 125 -10.87 -0.22 -5.25
N GLU A 126 -10.68 0.45 -6.37
CA GLU A 126 -11.74 0.63 -7.38
C GLU A 126 -11.99 -0.61 -8.23
N VAL A 127 -10.94 -1.30 -8.67
CA VAL A 127 -11.04 -2.54 -9.46
C VAL A 127 -11.17 -3.80 -8.60
N GLY A 128 -10.91 -3.68 -7.29
CA GLY A 128 -10.92 -4.77 -6.33
C GLY A 128 -12.28 -5.43 -6.10
N GLU A 129 -12.23 -6.64 -5.57
CA GLU A 129 -13.37 -7.52 -5.30
C GLU A 129 -14.00 -7.28 -3.91
N GLY A 130 -13.25 -6.70 -2.97
CA GLY A 130 -13.65 -6.67 -1.54
C GLY A 130 -14.66 -5.60 -1.13
N LEU A 131 -14.83 -4.54 -1.93
CA LEU A 131 -15.61 -3.35 -1.55
C LEU A 131 -16.88 -3.17 -2.40
N ARG A 132 -17.94 -2.65 -1.78
CA ARG A 132 -19.14 -2.19 -2.50
C ARG A 132 -18.87 -0.86 -3.20
N GLN A 133 -19.63 -0.56 -4.26
CA GLN A 133 -19.48 0.70 -5.00
C GLN A 133 -19.57 1.97 -4.14
N ARG A 134 -20.46 1.98 -3.13
CA ARG A 134 -20.56 3.10 -2.18
C ARG A 134 -19.29 3.28 -1.33
N GLU A 135 -18.67 2.16 -0.94
CA GLU A 135 -17.46 2.14 -0.11
C GLU A 135 -16.25 2.60 -0.93
N LYS A 136 -16.12 2.12 -2.18
CA LYS A 136 -15.10 2.58 -3.13
C LYS A 136 -15.11 4.11 -3.27
N ARG A 137 -16.30 4.71 -3.47
CA ARG A 137 -16.46 6.17 -3.56
C ARG A 137 -16.09 6.88 -2.27
N ALA A 138 -16.50 6.34 -1.11
CA ALA A 138 -16.20 6.94 0.19
C ALA A 138 -14.69 6.92 0.49
N PHE A 139 -14.02 5.78 0.26
CA PHE A 139 -12.58 5.66 0.44
C PHE A 139 -11.79 6.55 -0.52
N LYS A 140 -12.24 6.73 -1.75
CA LYS A 140 -11.61 7.67 -2.68
C LYS A 140 -11.57 9.09 -2.08
N GLN A 141 -12.67 9.56 -1.50
CA GLN A 141 -12.72 10.86 -0.84
C GLN A 141 -11.80 10.90 0.40
N GLN A 142 -11.79 9.83 1.19
CA GLN A 142 -10.92 9.73 2.36
C GLN A 142 -9.43 9.76 1.98
N ILE A 143 -9.03 9.06 0.92
CA ILE A 143 -7.66 9.07 0.37
C ILE A 143 -7.29 10.48 -0.04
N LEU A 144 -8.15 11.18 -0.80
CA LEU A 144 -7.87 12.55 -1.24
C LEU A 144 -7.68 13.51 -0.05
N SER A 145 -8.49 13.39 1.01
CA SER A 145 -8.30 14.17 2.24
C SER A 145 -6.94 13.86 2.88
N LYS A 146 -6.62 12.57 3.04
CA LYS A 146 -5.39 12.12 3.70
C LYS A 146 -4.13 12.47 2.91
N VAL A 147 -4.20 12.50 1.58
CA VAL A 147 -3.11 12.98 0.73
C VAL A 147 -2.83 14.45 1.02
N ARG A 148 -3.86 15.30 1.07
CA ARG A 148 -3.71 16.73 1.37
C ARG A 148 -3.08 16.96 2.75
N GLU A 149 -3.46 16.17 3.74
CA GLU A 149 -2.89 16.22 5.10
C GLU A 149 -1.42 15.76 5.15
N ALA A 150 -1.00 14.83 4.29
CA ALA A 150 0.33 14.24 4.33
C ALA A 150 1.38 14.95 3.44
N CYS A 151 0.94 15.75 2.48
CA CYS A 151 1.83 16.48 1.59
C CYS A 151 2.46 17.68 2.30
N VAL A 152 3.72 17.99 1.95
CA VAL A 152 4.45 19.14 2.52
C VAL A 152 4.29 20.41 1.69
N SER A 153 3.69 20.32 0.51
CA SER A 153 3.43 21.47 -0.36
C SER A 153 2.16 21.27 -1.19
N ASP A 154 1.56 22.39 -1.61
CA ASP A 154 0.39 22.38 -2.50
C ASP A 154 0.70 21.76 -3.86
N ALA A 155 1.93 21.94 -4.37
CA ALA A 155 2.37 21.35 -5.64
C ALA A 155 2.43 19.82 -5.58
N GLU A 156 2.98 19.26 -4.50
CA GLU A 156 2.99 17.82 -4.25
C GLU A 156 1.56 17.28 -4.13
N SER A 157 0.74 17.94 -3.32
CA SER A 157 -0.67 17.58 -3.12
C SER A 157 -1.45 17.57 -4.43
N ALA A 158 -1.35 18.64 -5.24
CA ALA A 158 -2.01 18.74 -6.53
C ALA A 158 -1.57 17.62 -7.49
N THR A 159 -0.27 17.29 -7.50
CA THR A 159 0.28 16.23 -8.35
C THR A 159 -0.30 14.86 -7.97
N ILE A 160 -0.26 14.49 -6.69
CA ILE A 160 -0.75 13.19 -6.22
C ILE A 160 -2.27 13.11 -6.36
N VAL A 161 -3.01 14.18 -6.03
CA VAL A 161 -4.46 14.25 -6.22
C VAL A 161 -4.84 14.04 -7.68
N ALA A 162 -4.14 14.70 -8.62
CA ALA A 162 -4.37 14.50 -10.04
C ALA A 162 -4.12 13.03 -10.42
N GLN A 163 -3.00 12.43 -10.00
CA GLN A 163 -2.71 11.02 -10.28
C GLN A 163 -3.80 10.08 -9.74
N VAL A 164 -4.32 10.33 -8.54
CA VAL A 164 -5.42 9.53 -7.94
C VAL A 164 -6.75 9.75 -8.67
N LEU A 165 -7.01 10.93 -9.24
CA LEU A 165 -8.25 11.15 -9.99
C LEU A 165 -8.18 10.54 -11.40
N TRP A 166 -7.05 10.71 -12.09
CA TRP A 166 -6.85 10.28 -13.47
C TRP A 166 -6.49 8.80 -13.59
N GLY A 167 -5.67 8.26 -12.69
CA GLY A 167 -5.29 6.83 -12.69
C GLY A 167 -6.45 5.88 -12.41
N SER A 168 -7.49 6.42 -11.79
CA SER A 168 -8.72 5.77 -11.34
C SER A 168 -9.96 6.10 -12.20
N SER A 169 -9.73 6.66 -13.39
CA SER A 169 -10.81 6.88 -14.36
C SER A 169 -10.98 5.58 -15.19
N PRO A 170 -12.22 5.07 -15.39
CA PRO A 170 -12.48 3.85 -16.18
C PRO A 170 -11.97 3.92 -17.61
#